data_AF-A0A423UJD4-F1
#
_entry.id   AF-A0A423UJD4-F1
#
_cell.length_a   1.000
_cell.length_b   1.000
_cell.length_c   1.000
_cell.angle_alpha   90.00
_cell.angle_beta   90.00
_cell.angle_gamma   90.00
#
_symmetry.space_group_name_H-M   'P 1'
#
loop_
_entity.id
_entity.type
_entity.pdbx_description
1 polymer ?
#
loop_
_entity_poly.entity_id
_entity_poly.type
_entity_poly.pdbx_seq_one_letter_code
_entity_poly.pdbx_strand_id
1 'polypeptide(L)'
;MRKRLLALALLTTLACALAPSVTFADERGATPTPVTIEVGDDGAPVSTSGDGWTYDDGELVLEAGYAFAFTGHAFDVSGENRIWNSGIIVDGIFVNGSKGNGSTVHNEAGGVIQGGTFNMPVNNYGTIEGGTFHESAHNHGKIAGGTFDDYVTNSEGAVVSGGVFEDGGNNNSVDNSGTIGGGEFNIGVNNSGAIEGRGVFNAYVQNGNARFGTDKNKSCTISGGTFNSEEMDNFGTIEGGTFNGEILSRGIIAGGTFSSTSTVASNDEDTTDGGGTISGGTFAGPVTNGDPDPDWNAAAITGGTFAGAVTNYDAIGGGTFSSIVSNKEGGTVSGGMFLGDVTNRGVIEGGFFARPIIIGEGGTVSSCTFPVNASLAGLSLAGTGAEQPVATYEKDGEESNCLTLTADTGYTLPGSVSVRLGSADGRELVNGTDYTYNDATGVVAVKKGAVAGPLFLAASGVPAIAPAPEPTPPTPGSQPSSSSAKLLAATGDSVQPTVVAGIVLLAAGTLAASAIACRKRRASRR
;
A
#
# COMPACT_ATOMS: atom_id res chain seq x y z
N MET A 1 39.27 1.31 -22.22
CA MET A 1 38.26 0.88 -23.23
C MET A 1 36.84 0.79 -22.66
N ARG A 2 36.42 1.76 -21.82
CA ARG A 2 35.07 1.80 -21.20
C ARG A 2 34.26 3.07 -21.55
N LYS A 3 34.77 3.91 -22.45
CA LYS A 3 34.08 5.14 -22.91
C LYS A 3 33.45 5.02 -24.31
N ARG A 4 33.49 3.83 -24.93
CA ARG A 4 32.88 3.56 -26.26
C ARG A 4 31.63 2.67 -26.22
N LEU A 5 31.23 2.16 -25.05
CA LEU A 5 30.00 1.37 -24.91
C LEU A 5 28.76 2.19 -24.52
N LEU A 6 28.91 3.36 -23.86
CA LEU A 6 27.75 4.23 -23.58
C LEU A 6 27.23 4.97 -24.82
N ALA A 7 28.11 5.30 -25.78
CA ALA A 7 27.71 5.96 -27.03
C ALA A 7 26.95 5.02 -27.97
N LEU A 8 27.11 3.69 -27.84
CA LEU A 8 26.41 2.71 -28.67
C LEU A 8 25.03 2.36 -28.09
N ALA A 9 24.83 2.45 -26.78
CA ALA A 9 23.51 2.24 -26.16
C ALA A 9 22.54 3.40 -26.45
N LEU A 10 23.01 4.66 -26.48
CA LEU A 10 22.17 5.81 -26.85
C LEU A 10 21.77 5.83 -28.33
N LEU A 11 22.59 5.24 -29.21
CA LEU A 11 22.28 5.14 -30.64
C LEU A 11 21.35 3.96 -30.97
N THR A 12 21.26 2.95 -30.11
CA THR A 12 20.37 1.80 -30.34
C THR A 12 18.93 2.05 -29.86
N THR A 13 18.72 3.01 -28.95
CA THR A 13 17.37 3.47 -28.56
C THR A 13 16.79 4.49 -29.54
N LEU A 14 17.63 5.30 -30.21
CA LEU A 14 17.16 6.21 -31.26
C LEU A 14 16.80 5.48 -32.58
N ALA A 15 17.41 4.32 -32.83
CA ALA A 15 17.14 3.53 -34.04
C ALA A 15 15.89 2.62 -33.95
N CYS A 16 15.29 2.46 -32.76
CA CYS A 16 14.00 1.75 -32.61
C CYS A 16 12.77 2.69 -32.62
N ALA A 17 12.97 4.01 -32.74
CA ALA A 17 11.89 4.99 -32.90
C ALA A 17 11.56 5.31 -34.36
N LEU A 18 12.35 4.82 -35.32
CA LEU A 18 12.04 4.88 -36.75
C LEU A 18 11.33 3.58 -37.17
N ALA A 19 10.17 3.31 -36.56
CA ALA A 19 9.20 2.48 -37.25
C ALA A 19 8.75 3.27 -38.49
N PRO A 20 8.71 2.65 -39.68
CA PRO A 20 8.13 3.30 -40.85
C PRO A 20 6.67 3.61 -40.52
N SER A 21 6.33 4.90 -40.58
CA SER A 21 5.00 5.40 -40.92
C SER A 21 3.86 4.62 -40.27
N VAL A 22 3.46 5.03 -39.08
CA VAL A 22 2.15 4.64 -38.56
C VAL A 22 1.10 5.20 -39.54
N THR A 23 0.60 4.33 -40.42
CA THR A 23 -0.46 4.65 -41.37
C THR A 23 -1.74 4.80 -40.56
N PHE A 24 -2.14 6.04 -40.26
CA PHE A 24 -3.40 6.31 -39.61
C PHE A 24 -4.48 6.59 -40.64
N ALA A 25 -5.31 5.57 -40.83
CA ALA A 25 -6.65 5.74 -41.32
C ALA A 25 -7.44 6.74 -40.44
N ASP A 26 -8.20 7.65 -41.05
CA ASP A 26 -9.34 8.27 -40.36
C ASP A 26 -10.35 7.18 -39.90
N GLU A 27 -11.45 7.54 -39.24
CA GLU A 27 -12.51 6.59 -38.85
C GLU A 27 -13.07 5.74 -40.02
N ARG A 28 -12.67 6.00 -41.27
CA ARG A 28 -13.06 5.29 -42.51
C ARG A 28 -11.94 4.49 -43.17
N GLY A 29 -10.72 4.41 -42.63
CA GLY A 29 -9.67 3.59 -43.24
C GLY A 29 -8.69 4.34 -44.16
N ALA A 30 -8.82 5.66 -44.36
CA ALA A 30 -8.04 6.40 -45.36
C ALA A 30 -6.79 7.07 -44.77
N THR A 31 -5.61 6.79 -45.33
CA THR A 31 -4.35 7.45 -44.94
C THR A 31 -4.41 8.95 -45.24
N PRO A 32 -3.92 9.83 -44.35
CA PRO A 32 -4.04 11.26 -44.50
C PRO A 32 -3.12 11.71 -45.65
N THR A 33 -3.54 12.71 -46.41
CA THR A 33 -2.72 13.24 -47.51
C THR A 33 -1.64 14.15 -46.93
N PRO A 34 -0.33 13.87 -47.12
CA PRO A 34 0.73 14.72 -46.61
C PRO A 34 0.81 16.04 -47.39
N VAL A 35 0.92 17.15 -46.67
CA VAL A 35 0.99 18.51 -47.20
C VAL A 35 2.12 19.25 -46.50
N THR A 36 2.93 19.98 -47.27
CA THR A 36 3.95 20.87 -46.72
C THR A 36 3.53 22.31 -46.90
N ILE A 37 3.54 23.06 -45.80
CA ILE A 37 3.30 24.50 -45.80
C ILE A 37 4.66 25.19 -45.61
N GLU A 38 5.08 25.98 -46.60
CA GLU A 38 6.30 26.78 -46.52
C GLU A 38 5.97 28.14 -45.88
N VAL A 39 6.69 28.48 -44.81
CA VAL A 39 6.55 29.74 -44.07
C VAL A 39 7.66 30.69 -44.50
N GLY A 40 7.25 31.87 -44.94
CA GLY A 40 8.12 32.97 -45.37
C GLY A 40 8.87 33.62 -44.21
N ASP A 41 9.81 34.51 -44.54
CA ASP A 41 10.62 35.23 -43.56
C ASP A 41 9.83 36.24 -42.71
N ASP A 42 8.64 36.61 -43.16
CA ASP A 42 7.66 37.42 -42.44
C ASP A 42 6.80 36.62 -41.44
N GLY A 43 7.00 35.29 -41.36
CA GLY A 43 6.28 34.39 -40.46
C GLY A 43 4.90 33.95 -40.97
N ALA A 44 4.47 34.39 -42.16
CA ALA A 44 3.24 33.94 -42.80
C ALA A 44 3.52 32.81 -43.84
N PRO A 45 2.52 32.00 -44.22
CA PRO A 45 2.68 31.03 -45.30
C PRO A 45 2.93 31.75 -46.63
N VAL A 46 3.79 31.19 -47.49
CA VAL A 46 4.14 31.80 -48.79
C VAL A 46 2.97 31.85 -49.80
N SER A 47 1.90 31.11 -49.51
CA SER A 47 0.63 31.09 -50.26
C SER A 47 -0.54 31.32 -49.32
N THR A 48 -1.66 31.83 -49.82
CA THR A 48 -2.89 32.01 -49.02
C THR A 48 -3.79 30.77 -49.00
N SER A 49 -3.44 29.72 -49.74
CA SER A 49 -4.16 28.42 -49.70
C SER A 49 -3.35 27.31 -50.37
N GLY A 50 -3.77 26.07 -50.10
CA GLY A 50 -3.30 24.86 -50.75
C GLY A 50 -4.23 23.68 -50.47
N ASP A 51 -3.78 22.46 -50.78
CA ASP A 51 -4.60 21.26 -50.54
C ASP A 51 -4.90 21.10 -49.05
N GLY A 52 -6.19 21.19 -48.69
CA GLY A 52 -6.64 21.03 -47.32
C GLY A 52 -6.29 22.17 -46.37
N TRP A 53 -5.84 23.34 -46.84
CA TRP A 53 -5.59 24.47 -45.96
C TRP A 53 -5.81 25.83 -46.61
N THR A 54 -6.17 26.81 -45.79
CA THR A 54 -6.34 28.21 -46.18
C THR A 54 -5.69 29.14 -45.15
N TYR A 55 -5.15 30.26 -45.61
CA TYR A 55 -4.63 31.33 -44.78
C TYR A 55 -5.23 32.67 -45.23
N ASP A 56 -6.12 33.24 -44.42
CA ASP A 56 -6.78 34.52 -44.70
C ASP A 56 -6.91 35.34 -43.41
N ASP A 57 -6.73 36.66 -43.50
CA ASP A 57 -6.74 37.60 -42.36
C ASP A 57 -5.92 37.17 -41.11
N GLY A 58 -4.83 36.43 -41.35
CA GLY A 58 -3.96 35.91 -40.30
C GLY A 58 -4.43 34.60 -39.67
N GLU A 59 -5.55 34.04 -40.12
CA GLU A 59 -6.13 32.77 -39.68
C GLU A 59 -5.73 31.64 -40.64
N LEU A 60 -5.10 30.60 -40.09
CA LEU A 60 -4.75 29.35 -40.75
C LEU A 60 -5.75 28.27 -40.38
N VAL A 61 -6.44 27.74 -41.37
CA VAL A 61 -7.37 26.60 -41.21
C VAL A 61 -6.75 25.38 -41.87
N LEU A 62 -6.69 24.27 -41.12
CA LEU A 62 -6.16 22.98 -41.55
C LEU A 62 -7.29 21.95 -41.55
N GLU A 63 -7.64 21.44 -42.73
CA GLU A 63 -8.77 20.55 -42.93
C GLU A 63 -8.45 19.10 -42.52
N ALA A 64 -9.50 18.36 -42.15
CA ALA A 64 -9.41 16.93 -41.85
C ALA A 64 -8.99 16.10 -43.07
N GLY A 65 -8.34 14.96 -42.83
CA GLY A 65 -7.86 14.06 -43.89
C GLY A 65 -6.49 14.42 -44.47
N TYR A 66 -5.85 15.45 -43.93
CA TYR A 66 -4.52 15.92 -44.34
C TYR A 66 -3.53 15.91 -43.16
N ALA A 67 -2.24 15.76 -43.48
CA ALA A 67 -1.15 15.79 -42.53
C ALA A 67 -0.15 16.90 -42.92
N PHE A 68 -0.05 17.93 -42.09
CA PHE A 68 0.65 19.17 -42.36
C PHE A 68 2.01 19.19 -41.69
N ALA A 69 3.06 19.43 -42.47
CA ALA A 69 4.39 19.73 -41.99
C ALA A 69 4.77 21.18 -42.36
N PHE A 70 5.24 21.94 -41.39
CA PHE A 70 5.65 23.33 -41.59
C PHE A 70 7.16 23.41 -41.81
N THR A 71 7.57 24.15 -42.84
CA THR A 71 8.98 24.29 -43.21
C THR A 71 9.31 25.76 -43.50
N GLY A 72 10.59 26.10 -43.62
CA GLY A 72 11.02 27.48 -43.77
C GLY A 72 11.27 28.13 -42.42
N HIS A 73 10.58 29.23 -42.14
CA HIS A 73 10.70 29.98 -40.89
C HIS A 73 9.64 29.55 -39.84
N ALA A 74 9.70 30.14 -38.65
CA ALA A 74 8.68 29.94 -37.63
C ALA A 74 7.38 30.64 -38.05
N PHE A 75 6.24 29.95 -37.89
CA PHE A 75 4.94 30.53 -38.14
C PHE A 75 4.60 31.52 -37.04
N ASP A 76 4.45 32.79 -37.41
CA ASP A 76 4.16 33.90 -36.50
C ASP A 76 2.67 34.24 -36.56
N VAL A 77 1.98 34.05 -35.44
CA VAL A 77 0.62 34.57 -35.28
C VAL A 77 0.63 35.91 -34.55
N SER A 78 -0.17 36.84 -35.06
CA SER A 78 -0.48 38.11 -34.41
C SER A 78 -1.95 38.18 -34.00
N GLY A 79 -2.38 37.46 -32.96
CA GLY A 79 -3.76 37.52 -32.45
C GLY A 79 -4.28 36.22 -31.81
N GLU A 80 -5.52 36.25 -31.29
CA GLU A 80 -6.18 35.09 -30.67
C GLU A 80 -6.76 34.11 -31.72
N ASN A 81 -6.70 32.80 -31.45
CA ASN A 81 -7.30 31.66 -32.16
C ASN A 81 -7.10 31.66 -33.68
N ARG A 82 -5.83 31.75 -34.12
CA ARG A 82 -5.48 31.87 -35.55
C ARG A 82 -5.06 30.56 -36.21
N ILE A 83 -4.96 29.45 -35.49
CA ILE A 83 -4.72 28.14 -36.10
C ILE A 83 -5.87 27.23 -35.73
N TRP A 84 -6.67 26.82 -36.71
CA TRP A 84 -7.77 25.86 -36.54
C TRP A 84 -7.37 24.53 -37.15
N ASN A 85 -6.98 23.58 -36.31
CA ASN A 85 -6.54 22.28 -36.76
C ASN A 85 -7.66 21.24 -36.66
N SER A 86 -8.20 20.83 -37.80
CA SER A 86 -9.04 19.63 -37.94
C SER A 86 -8.28 18.45 -38.56
N GLY A 87 -7.04 18.65 -39.01
CA GLY A 87 -6.17 17.62 -39.59
C GLY A 87 -5.08 17.17 -38.62
N ILE A 88 -3.92 16.81 -39.17
CA ILE A 88 -2.77 16.35 -38.38
C ILE A 88 -1.63 17.35 -38.50
N ILE A 89 -1.22 18.00 -37.41
CA ILE A 89 0.04 18.76 -37.36
C ILE A 89 1.15 17.76 -37.07
N VAL A 90 2.00 17.51 -38.06
CA VAL A 90 3.11 16.56 -37.97
C VAL A 90 4.30 17.18 -37.26
N ASP A 91 4.71 18.38 -37.69
CA ASP A 91 5.84 19.12 -37.15
C ASP A 91 5.79 20.60 -37.58
N GLY A 92 6.46 21.47 -36.83
CA GLY A 92 6.51 22.91 -37.10
C GLY A 92 7.03 23.72 -35.92
N ILE A 93 7.39 24.99 -36.16
CA ILE A 93 7.74 25.93 -35.08
C ILE A 93 6.71 27.06 -35.11
N PHE A 94 5.96 27.20 -34.03
CA PHE A 94 4.90 28.19 -33.87
C PHE A 94 5.32 29.19 -32.79
N VAL A 95 5.28 30.48 -33.15
CA VAL A 95 5.69 31.58 -32.27
C VAL A 95 4.57 32.61 -32.19
N ASN A 96 4.46 33.24 -31.03
CA ASN A 96 3.51 34.33 -30.83
C ASN A 96 4.23 35.68 -30.97
N GLY A 97 3.95 36.42 -32.04
CA GLY A 97 4.46 37.77 -32.25
C GLY A 97 3.80 38.84 -31.37
N SER A 98 2.73 38.51 -30.64
CA SER A 98 1.95 39.44 -29.81
C SER A 98 1.78 38.97 -28.37
N LYS A 99 2.15 39.80 -27.37
CA LYS A 99 1.97 39.53 -25.92
C LYS A 99 0.49 39.63 -25.44
N GLY A 100 -0.46 39.18 -26.25
CA GLY A 100 -1.88 39.13 -25.90
C GLY A 100 -2.24 37.82 -25.18
N ASN A 101 -3.26 37.86 -24.33
CA ASN A 101 -3.69 36.76 -23.44
C ASN A 101 -4.59 35.71 -24.12
N GLY A 102 -4.61 35.62 -25.45
CA GLY A 102 -5.47 34.68 -26.17
C GLY A 102 -4.75 33.39 -26.56
N SER A 103 -5.47 32.27 -26.48
CA SER A 103 -5.02 31.00 -27.07
C SER A 103 -4.77 31.16 -28.57
N THR A 104 -3.82 30.42 -29.12
CA THR A 104 -3.33 30.67 -30.48
C THR A 104 -3.50 29.48 -31.41
N VAL A 105 -3.41 28.27 -30.87
CA VAL A 105 -3.72 27.02 -31.57
C VAL A 105 -5.01 26.43 -31.00
N HIS A 106 -5.97 26.17 -31.88
CA HIS A 106 -7.19 25.44 -31.61
C HIS A 106 -7.10 24.08 -32.30
N ASN A 107 -6.82 23.03 -31.54
CA ASN A 107 -6.88 21.66 -32.05
C ASN A 107 -8.30 21.14 -31.87
N GLU A 108 -9.04 21.06 -32.97
CA GLU A 108 -10.45 20.65 -32.99
C GLU A 108 -10.63 19.20 -32.55
N ALA A 109 -11.87 18.79 -32.25
CA ALA A 109 -12.18 17.43 -31.78
C ALA A 109 -11.67 16.29 -32.70
N GLY A 110 -11.55 16.56 -34.00
CA GLY A 110 -10.97 15.62 -34.99
C GLY A 110 -9.48 15.85 -35.28
N GLY A 111 -8.88 16.91 -34.73
CA GLY A 111 -7.50 17.29 -34.97
C GLY A 111 -6.50 16.50 -34.12
N VAL A 112 -5.31 16.31 -34.68
CA VAL A 112 -4.18 15.65 -34.01
C VAL A 112 -2.94 16.53 -34.06
N ILE A 113 -2.25 16.69 -32.93
CA ILE A 113 -0.90 17.26 -32.86
C ILE A 113 0.08 16.11 -32.59
N GLN A 114 0.89 15.75 -33.58
CA GLN A 114 1.90 14.69 -33.45
C GLN A 114 3.26 15.22 -33.02
N GLY A 115 3.55 16.48 -33.33
CA GLY A 115 4.85 17.10 -33.11
C GLY A 115 4.82 18.61 -33.30
N GLY A 116 6.01 19.21 -33.27
CA GLY A 116 6.21 20.65 -33.35
C GLY A 116 6.58 21.31 -32.02
N THR A 117 7.02 22.55 -32.11
CA THR A 117 7.35 23.43 -30.99
C THR A 117 6.36 24.59 -30.93
N PHE A 118 5.65 24.72 -29.83
CA PHE A 118 4.61 25.71 -29.60
C PHE A 118 5.07 26.70 -28.52
N ASN A 119 5.45 27.90 -28.93
CA ASN A 119 5.82 29.01 -28.03
C ASN A 119 4.62 29.93 -27.78
N MET A 120 3.46 29.31 -27.58
CA MET A 120 2.16 29.98 -27.60
C MET A 120 1.10 29.07 -26.97
N PRO A 121 0.00 29.61 -26.39
CA PRO A 121 -0.96 28.76 -25.70
C PRO A 121 -1.79 27.90 -26.67
N VAL A 122 -2.06 26.66 -26.27
CA VAL A 122 -2.77 25.66 -27.09
C VAL A 122 -4.07 25.22 -26.41
N ASN A 123 -5.19 25.29 -27.14
CA ASN A 123 -6.46 24.69 -26.74
C ASN A 123 -6.66 23.37 -27.49
N ASN A 124 -6.76 22.27 -26.77
CA ASN A 124 -6.87 20.94 -27.33
C ASN A 124 -8.24 20.32 -27.07
N TYR A 125 -9.10 20.26 -28.08
CA TYR A 125 -10.33 19.47 -28.09
C TYR A 125 -10.13 18.08 -28.74
N GLY A 126 -9.08 17.93 -29.55
CA GLY A 126 -8.68 16.67 -30.19
C GLY A 126 -7.64 15.89 -29.40
N THR A 127 -6.63 15.37 -30.10
CA THR A 127 -5.54 14.57 -29.49
C THR A 127 -4.17 15.23 -29.66
N ILE A 128 -3.42 15.35 -28.56
CA ILE A 128 -1.98 15.63 -28.59
C ILE A 128 -1.24 14.29 -28.38
N GLU A 129 -0.46 13.87 -29.37
CA GLU A 129 0.40 12.68 -29.32
C GLU A 129 1.87 13.04 -29.03
N GLY A 130 2.28 14.27 -29.32
CA GLY A 130 3.64 14.76 -29.16
C GLY A 130 3.78 16.27 -29.33
N GLY A 131 5.02 16.74 -29.37
CA GLY A 131 5.37 18.15 -29.45
C GLY A 131 5.96 18.72 -28.15
N THR A 132 6.47 19.94 -28.22
CA THR A 132 7.00 20.72 -27.09
C THR A 132 6.18 21.99 -26.92
N PHE A 133 5.66 22.21 -25.72
CA PHE A 133 4.76 23.32 -25.38
C PHE A 133 5.41 24.19 -24.30
N HIS A 134 5.81 25.40 -24.68
CA HIS A 134 6.50 26.34 -23.79
C HIS A 134 5.57 27.34 -23.10
N GLU A 135 4.29 27.34 -23.48
CA GLU A 135 3.23 28.18 -22.93
C GLU A 135 2.03 27.28 -22.59
N SER A 136 1.03 27.86 -21.91
CA SER A 136 -0.04 27.09 -21.28
C SER A 136 -0.84 26.21 -22.26
N ALA A 137 -1.16 24.98 -21.87
CA ALA A 137 -1.96 24.05 -22.64
C ALA A 137 -3.30 23.74 -21.93
N HIS A 138 -4.41 24.05 -22.59
CA HIS A 138 -5.76 23.75 -22.10
C HIS A 138 -6.29 22.50 -22.81
N ASN A 139 -6.36 21.39 -22.08
CA ASN A 139 -6.89 20.13 -22.58
C ASN A 139 -8.39 20.00 -22.28
N HIS A 140 -9.16 19.78 -23.34
CA HIS A 140 -10.57 19.42 -23.37
C HIS A 140 -10.80 18.05 -24.03
N GLY A 141 -9.79 17.52 -24.72
CA GLY A 141 -9.78 16.20 -25.35
C GLY A 141 -8.77 15.26 -24.69
N LYS A 142 -7.77 14.83 -25.44
CA LYS A 142 -6.76 13.87 -24.98
C LYS A 142 -5.33 14.38 -25.13
N ILE A 143 -4.53 14.22 -24.08
CA ILE A 143 -3.06 14.24 -24.14
C ILE A 143 -2.56 12.80 -24.01
N ALA A 144 -1.81 12.34 -24.99
CA ALA A 144 -1.17 11.02 -25.03
C ALA A 144 0.37 11.11 -24.95
N GLY A 145 0.94 12.28 -25.24
CA GLY A 145 2.37 12.53 -25.20
C GLY A 145 2.69 14.02 -25.33
N GLY A 146 3.98 14.33 -25.49
CA GLY A 146 4.51 15.69 -25.55
C GLY A 146 5.29 16.09 -24.31
N THR A 147 5.96 17.24 -24.39
CA THR A 147 6.68 17.88 -23.28
C THR A 147 6.06 19.24 -23.02
N PHE A 148 5.68 19.51 -21.77
CA PHE A 148 4.99 20.72 -21.35
C PHE A 148 5.82 21.43 -20.29
N ASP A 149 6.27 22.64 -20.59
CA ASP A 149 7.11 23.45 -19.70
C ASP A 149 6.28 24.49 -18.92
N ASP A 150 4.99 24.63 -19.24
CA ASP A 150 4.07 25.60 -18.65
C ASP A 150 2.79 24.96 -18.08
N TYR A 151 1.90 25.79 -17.53
CA TYR A 151 0.62 25.35 -16.96
C TYR A 151 -0.16 24.44 -17.91
N VAL A 152 -0.69 23.35 -17.37
CA VAL A 152 -1.61 22.47 -18.11
C VAL A 152 -2.93 22.38 -17.35
N THR A 153 -4.01 22.73 -18.01
CA THR A 153 -5.36 22.53 -17.47
C THR A 153 -5.99 21.32 -18.15
N ASN A 154 -6.30 20.27 -17.39
CA ASN A 154 -7.07 19.14 -17.88
C ASN A 154 -8.54 19.28 -17.44
N SER A 155 -9.41 19.59 -18.39
CA SER A 155 -10.82 19.87 -18.13
C SER A 155 -11.61 18.62 -17.74
N GLU A 156 -12.80 18.82 -17.18
CA GLU A 156 -13.75 17.73 -16.92
C GLU A 156 -14.02 16.94 -18.22
N GLY A 157 -13.98 15.60 -18.13
CA GLY A 157 -14.15 14.69 -19.27
C GLY A 157 -12.90 14.52 -20.16
N ALA A 158 -11.87 15.35 -19.98
CA ALA A 158 -10.62 15.26 -20.72
C ALA A 158 -9.63 14.27 -20.08
N VAL A 159 -8.74 13.69 -20.89
CA VAL A 159 -7.83 12.61 -20.47
C VAL A 159 -6.36 12.96 -20.72
N VAL A 160 -5.52 12.81 -19.70
CA VAL A 160 -4.06 12.77 -19.82
C VAL A 160 -3.59 11.34 -19.63
N SER A 161 -3.10 10.72 -20.70
CA SER A 161 -2.63 9.32 -20.71
C SER A 161 -1.12 9.18 -20.83
N GLY A 162 -0.41 10.29 -21.06
CA GLY A 162 1.04 10.36 -21.20
C GLY A 162 1.53 11.80 -21.32
N GLY A 163 2.83 11.96 -21.55
CA GLY A 163 3.50 13.26 -21.60
C GLY A 163 4.51 13.45 -20.46
N VAL A 164 5.34 14.46 -20.59
CA VAL A 164 6.32 14.90 -19.57
C VAL A 164 6.03 16.35 -19.22
N PHE A 165 5.83 16.64 -17.93
CA PHE A 165 5.44 17.96 -17.43
C PHE A 165 6.56 18.50 -16.54
N GLU A 166 7.24 19.55 -17.00
CA GLU A 166 8.46 20.09 -16.42
C GLU A 166 8.27 21.54 -15.94
N ASP A 167 9.06 21.95 -14.94
CA ASP A 167 9.08 23.34 -14.49
C ASP A 167 9.96 24.13 -15.47
N GLY A 168 9.35 24.75 -16.49
CA GLY A 168 10.01 25.66 -17.42
C GLY A 168 10.62 26.92 -16.77
N GLY A 169 10.65 26.99 -15.44
CA GLY A 169 11.21 28.08 -14.63
C GLY A 169 10.17 29.04 -14.08
N ASN A 170 8.88 28.73 -14.20
CA ASN A 170 7.77 29.62 -13.83
C ASN A 170 6.91 29.10 -12.67
N ASN A 171 7.32 28.02 -11.99
CA ASN A 171 6.58 27.41 -10.87
C ASN A 171 5.15 27.02 -11.28
N ASN A 172 5.08 26.16 -12.30
CA ASN A 172 3.84 25.79 -12.97
C ASN A 172 3.19 24.56 -12.33
N SER A 173 1.92 24.32 -12.67
CA SER A 173 1.17 23.15 -12.22
C SER A 173 0.31 22.53 -13.31
N VAL A 174 -0.06 21.27 -13.09
CA VAL A 174 -1.17 20.62 -13.79
C VAL A 174 -2.44 20.73 -12.94
N ASP A 175 -3.44 21.43 -13.45
CA ASP A 175 -4.75 21.52 -12.83
C ASP A 175 -5.68 20.48 -13.47
N ASN A 176 -5.99 19.42 -12.72
CA ASN A 176 -6.78 18.31 -13.24
C ASN A 176 -8.22 18.31 -12.71
N SER A 177 -9.19 18.51 -13.60
CA SER A 177 -10.62 18.26 -13.35
C SER A 177 -11.13 17.00 -14.09
N GLY A 178 -10.35 16.49 -15.05
CA GLY A 178 -10.64 15.26 -15.77
C GLY A 178 -9.91 14.05 -15.19
N THR A 179 -9.36 13.23 -16.08
CA THR A 179 -8.67 11.99 -15.71
C THR A 179 -7.20 12.03 -16.12
N ILE A 180 -6.30 11.76 -15.17
CA ILE A 180 -4.89 11.43 -15.44
C ILE A 180 -4.74 9.91 -15.35
N GLY A 181 -4.49 9.25 -16.47
CA GLY A 181 -4.18 7.82 -16.58
C GLY A 181 -2.68 7.50 -16.65
N GLY A 182 -1.84 8.49 -16.94
CA GLY A 182 -0.41 8.31 -17.19
C GLY A 182 0.33 9.64 -17.41
N GLY A 183 1.66 9.55 -17.58
CA GLY A 183 2.56 10.71 -17.72
C GLY A 183 3.62 10.77 -16.64
N GLU A 184 4.61 11.63 -16.82
CA GLU A 184 5.65 11.97 -15.85
C GLU A 184 5.51 13.43 -15.44
N PHE A 185 5.26 13.67 -14.16
CA PHE A 185 4.94 14.98 -13.60
C PHE A 185 6.07 15.42 -12.67
N ASN A 186 6.92 16.31 -13.16
CA ASN A 186 8.01 16.94 -12.42
C ASN A 186 7.60 18.32 -11.86
N ILE A 187 6.31 18.66 -11.99
CA ILE A 187 5.66 19.86 -11.47
C ILE A 187 4.48 19.51 -10.59
N GLY A 188 3.97 20.51 -9.85
CA GLY A 188 2.84 20.32 -8.95
C GLY A 188 1.58 19.85 -9.67
N VAL A 189 0.78 18.98 -9.05
CA VAL A 189 -0.50 18.52 -9.60
C VAL A 189 -1.64 18.82 -8.63
N ASN A 190 -2.59 19.64 -9.06
CA ASN A 190 -3.80 19.95 -8.33
C ASN A 190 -4.95 19.09 -8.87
N ASN A 191 -5.26 17.99 -8.19
CA ASN A 191 -6.28 17.05 -8.61
C ASN A 191 -7.65 17.36 -7.99
N SER A 192 -8.59 17.78 -8.83
CA SER A 192 -10.03 17.87 -8.54
C SER A 192 -10.86 16.79 -9.25
N GLY A 193 -10.21 15.93 -10.05
CA GLY A 193 -10.81 14.82 -10.78
C GLY A 193 -10.25 13.47 -10.35
N ALA A 194 -9.89 12.62 -11.33
CA ALA A 194 -9.36 11.28 -11.09
C ALA A 194 -7.89 11.15 -11.49
N ILE A 195 -7.09 10.50 -10.65
CA ILE A 195 -5.79 9.94 -11.01
C ILE A 195 -5.93 8.42 -11.00
N GLU A 196 -5.81 7.83 -12.17
CA GLU A 196 -5.84 6.39 -12.40
C GLU A 196 -4.58 5.93 -13.14
N GLY A 197 -4.37 4.62 -13.21
CA GLY A 197 -3.30 4.06 -14.04
C GLY A 197 -1.89 4.25 -13.49
N ARG A 198 -0.96 4.70 -14.35
CA ARG A 198 0.49 4.55 -14.16
C ARG A 198 1.28 5.85 -14.24
N GLY A 199 0.65 6.98 -13.91
CA GLY A 199 1.36 8.25 -13.79
C GLY A 199 2.49 8.20 -12.76
N VAL A 200 3.57 8.94 -13.01
CA VAL A 200 4.70 9.11 -12.09
C VAL A 200 4.73 10.57 -11.66
N PHE A 201 4.60 10.80 -10.35
CA PHE A 201 4.51 12.14 -9.76
C PHE A 201 5.74 12.38 -8.90
N ASN A 202 6.66 13.21 -9.38
CA ASN A 202 7.93 13.51 -8.73
C ASN A 202 7.90 14.83 -7.93
N ALA A 203 6.84 15.63 -8.11
CA ALA A 203 6.60 16.89 -7.39
C ALA A 203 5.27 16.86 -6.64
N TYR A 204 5.03 17.89 -5.82
CA TYR A 204 3.90 17.99 -4.90
C TYR A 204 2.54 17.67 -5.56
N VAL A 205 1.72 16.89 -4.87
CA VAL A 205 0.36 16.57 -5.32
C VAL A 205 -0.65 16.98 -4.26
N GLN A 206 -1.69 17.69 -4.68
CA GLN A 206 -2.86 17.98 -3.88
C GLN A 206 -4.06 17.20 -4.43
N ASN A 207 -4.59 16.25 -3.66
CA ASN A 207 -5.82 15.54 -4.02
C ASN A 207 -7.03 16.14 -3.31
N GLY A 208 -7.88 16.83 -4.05
CA GLY A 208 -8.95 17.66 -3.51
C GLY A 208 -8.46 19.03 -3.08
N ASN A 209 -9.26 19.73 -2.27
CA ASN A 209 -8.93 21.08 -1.82
C ASN A 209 -9.49 21.33 -0.40
N ALA A 210 -8.70 21.95 0.47
CA ALA A 210 -9.11 22.33 1.83
C ALA A 210 -10.36 23.24 1.86
N ARG A 211 -10.58 24.04 0.80
CA ARG A 211 -11.74 24.94 0.70
C ARG A 211 -13.01 24.25 0.23
N PHE A 212 -12.91 23.00 -0.22
CA PHE A 212 -14.06 22.22 -0.63
C PHE A 212 -14.64 21.48 0.59
N GLY A 213 -15.97 21.47 0.70
CA GLY A 213 -16.63 20.60 1.65
C GLY A 213 -16.37 19.13 1.33
N THR A 214 -16.52 18.26 2.33
CA THR A 214 -16.27 16.81 2.22
C THR A 214 -16.96 16.16 1.02
N ASP A 215 -18.20 16.56 0.69
CA ASP A 215 -18.93 16.00 -0.46
C ASP A 215 -18.28 16.30 -1.82
N LYS A 216 -17.65 17.46 -1.99
CA LYS A 216 -16.96 17.80 -3.23
C LYS A 216 -15.58 17.15 -3.30
N ASN A 217 -14.90 16.97 -2.16
CA ASN A 217 -13.63 16.25 -2.14
C ASN A 217 -13.80 14.74 -2.40
N LYS A 218 -14.97 14.14 -2.13
CA LYS A 218 -15.23 12.73 -2.44
C LYS A 218 -15.08 12.35 -3.92
N SER A 219 -15.30 13.29 -4.85
CA SER A 219 -15.08 13.02 -6.29
C SER A 219 -13.61 13.09 -6.70
N CYS A 220 -12.74 13.63 -5.83
CA CYS A 220 -11.30 13.71 -6.06
C CYS A 220 -10.67 12.37 -5.66
N THR A 221 -10.25 11.57 -6.64
CA THR A 221 -9.86 10.17 -6.41
C THR A 221 -8.46 9.87 -6.92
N ILE A 222 -7.73 9.06 -6.15
CA ILE A 222 -6.47 8.42 -6.56
C ILE A 222 -6.66 6.91 -6.46
N SER A 223 -6.65 6.22 -7.60
CA SER A 223 -6.75 4.75 -7.66
C SER A 223 -5.46 4.11 -8.19
N GLY A 224 -4.51 4.90 -8.70
CA GLY A 224 -3.25 4.43 -9.26
C GLY A 224 -2.14 5.49 -9.22
N GLY A 225 -1.03 5.21 -9.89
CA GLY A 225 0.14 6.08 -9.94
C GLY A 225 1.25 5.75 -8.94
N THR A 226 2.41 6.36 -9.16
CA THR A 226 3.58 6.30 -8.27
C THR A 226 3.94 7.72 -7.84
N PHE A 227 3.91 7.98 -6.54
CA PHE A 227 4.13 9.29 -5.93
C PHE A 227 5.49 9.29 -5.22
N ASN A 228 6.44 9.96 -5.85
CA ASN A 228 7.82 10.16 -5.38
C ASN A 228 8.04 11.56 -4.79
N SER A 229 6.99 12.39 -4.75
CA SER A 229 7.05 13.72 -4.15
C SER A 229 7.52 13.65 -2.70
N GLU A 230 8.20 14.70 -2.24
CA GLU A 230 8.61 14.79 -0.83
C GLU A 230 7.38 14.87 0.09
N GLU A 231 6.34 15.56 -0.36
CA GLU A 231 5.09 15.81 0.36
C GLU A 231 3.89 15.72 -0.59
N MET A 232 2.73 15.36 -0.05
CA MET A 232 1.43 15.47 -0.70
C MET A 232 0.30 15.69 0.31
N ASP A 233 -0.72 16.41 -0.11
CA ASP A 233 -1.97 16.56 0.64
C ASP A 233 -3.08 15.72 0.04
N ASN A 234 -3.84 15.05 0.92
CA ASN A 234 -5.04 14.33 0.56
C ASN A 234 -6.25 14.87 1.33
N PHE A 235 -7.13 15.55 0.62
CA PHE A 235 -8.48 15.92 1.07
C PHE A 235 -9.55 14.99 0.48
N GLY A 236 -9.25 14.35 -0.65
CA GLY A 236 -10.13 13.41 -1.35
C GLY A 236 -10.01 11.97 -0.87
N THR A 237 -10.16 11.02 -1.81
CA THR A 237 -10.08 9.58 -1.53
C THR A 237 -8.88 8.94 -2.23
N ILE A 238 -8.07 8.21 -1.47
CA ILE A 238 -7.02 7.32 -1.96
C ILE A 238 -7.51 5.87 -1.87
N GLU A 239 -7.69 5.23 -3.01
CA GLU A 239 -8.08 3.82 -3.14
C GLU A 239 -6.91 2.93 -3.59
N GLY A 240 -5.86 3.53 -4.15
CA GLY A 240 -4.71 2.82 -4.69
C GLY A 240 -3.50 3.73 -4.93
N GLY A 241 -2.48 3.19 -5.60
CA GLY A 241 -1.21 3.88 -5.85
C GLY A 241 -0.06 3.44 -4.94
N THR A 242 1.14 3.90 -5.27
CA THR A 242 2.37 3.68 -4.49
C THR A 242 2.95 5.01 -4.03
N PHE A 243 3.23 5.14 -2.74
CA PHE A 243 3.66 6.41 -2.12
C PHE A 243 5.00 6.26 -1.42
N ASN A 244 5.92 7.18 -1.70
CA ASN A 244 7.30 7.12 -1.22
C ASN A 244 7.73 8.28 -0.30
N GLY A 245 6.95 9.38 -0.26
CA GLY A 245 7.20 10.57 0.57
C GLY A 245 6.23 10.73 1.73
N GLU A 246 6.01 11.96 2.18
CA GLU A 246 5.09 12.33 3.24
C GLU A 246 3.67 12.55 2.71
N ILE A 247 2.68 12.01 3.42
CA ILE A 247 1.26 12.15 3.11
C ILE A 247 0.55 12.77 4.31
N LEU A 248 0.00 13.95 4.10
CA LEU A 248 -0.91 14.62 5.02
C LEU A 248 -2.34 14.36 4.56
N SER A 249 -3.05 13.45 5.24
CA SER A 249 -4.40 13.05 4.87
C SER A 249 -5.44 13.61 5.81
N ARG A 250 -6.25 14.53 5.28
CA ARG A 250 -7.51 15.00 5.86
C ARG A 250 -8.73 14.31 5.22
N GLY A 251 -8.51 13.57 4.13
CA GLY A 251 -9.51 12.78 3.44
C GLY A 251 -9.50 11.30 3.83
N ILE A 252 -9.91 10.44 2.90
CA ILE A 252 -10.01 8.99 3.10
C ILE A 252 -8.81 8.28 2.47
N ILE A 253 -8.20 7.37 3.21
CA ILE A 253 -7.28 6.35 2.69
C ILE A 253 -7.97 4.99 2.81
N ALA A 254 -8.51 4.51 1.70
CA ALA A 254 -9.15 3.20 1.58
C ALA A 254 -8.19 2.13 1.03
N GLY A 255 -7.07 2.53 0.42
CA GLY A 255 -6.09 1.61 -0.15
C GLY A 255 -4.74 2.26 -0.43
N GLY A 256 -3.96 1.61 -1.28
CA GLY A 256 -2.60 2.04 -1.63
C GLY A 256 -1.48 1.33 -0.87
N THR A 257 -0.25 1.53 -1.34
CA THR A 257 0.98 0.99 -0.75
C THR A 257 1.91 2.14 -0.36
N PHE A 258 2.21 2.25 0.93
CA PHE A 258 3.03 3.30 1.51
C PHE A 258 4.38 2.69 1.92
N SER A 259 5.45 3.15 1.28
CA SER A 259 6.78 2.54 1.41
C SER A 259 7.38 2.73 2.82
N SER A 260 8.48 2.04 3.13
CA SER A 260 9.16 2.21 4.42
C SER A 260 9.80 3.59 4.62
N THR A 261 9.96 4.37 3.54
CA THR A 261 10.45 5.75 3.60
C THR A 261 9.34 6.77 3.66
N SER A 262 8.10 6.37 3.37
CA SER A 262 6.93 7.24 3.47
C SER A 262 6.51 7.48 4.91
N THR A 263 5.84 8.59 5.16
CA THR A 263 5.18 8.89 6.44
C THR A 263 3.73 9.27 6.15
N VAL A 264 2.79 8.81 6.99
CA VAL A 264 1.37 9.17 6.85
C VAL A 264 0.90 9.81 8.13
N ALA A 265 0.43 11.04 8.05
CA ALA A 265 -0.33 11.69 9.11
C ALA A 265 -1.81 11.77 8.69
N SER A 266 -2.69 11.22 9.51
CA SER A 266 -4.13 11.36 9.37
C SER A 266 -4.58 12.34 10.45
N ASN A 267 -4.61 13.63 10.16
CA ASN A 267 -4.93 14.69 11.11
C ASN A 267 -5.81 15.76 10.47
N ASP A 268 -6.24 16.73 11.28
CA ASP A 268 -7.17 17.80 10.90
C ASP A 268 -6.53 19.18 11.13
N GLU A 269 -5.32 19.43 10.60
CA GLU A 269 -4.78 20.79 10.64
C GLU A 269 -5.64 21.72 9.75
N ASP A 270 -6.49 22.53 10.40
CA ASP A 270 -7.22 23.73 9.93
C ASP A 270 -8.65 23.56 9.36
N THR A 271 -9.31 22.40 9.48
CA THR A 271 -10.67 22.20 8.91
C THR A 271 -11.71 21.64 9.87
N THR A 272 -12.63 22.48 10.37
CA THR A 272 -13.69 22.13 11.34
C THR A 272 -14.68 21.01 10.95
N ASP A 273 -14.56 20.41 9.76
CA ASP A 273 -15.53 19.46 9.19
C ASP A 273 -14.85 18.17 8.69
N GLY A 274 -14.16 17.45 9.58
CA GLY A 274 -13.84 16.02 9.42
C GLY A 274 -12.36 15.74 9.12
N GLY A 275 -11.68 15.10 10.07
CA GLY A 275 -10.30 14.66 9.92
C GLY A 275 -10.15 13.40 9.07
N GLY A 276 -8.90 13.00 8.86
CA GLY A 276 -8.57 11.89 7.98
C GLY A 276 -9.05 10.51 8.48
N THR A 277 -9.53 9.67 7.57
CA THR A 277 -9.89 8.26 7.87
C THR A 277 -9.01 7.28 7.11
N ILE A 278 -8.34 6.39 7.83
CA ILE A 278 -7.63 5.24 7.28
C ILE A 278 -8.52 4.00 7.43
N SER A 279 -9.07 3.52 6.32
CA SER A 279 -9.91 2.31 6.27
C SER A 279 -9.23 1.12 5.58
N GLY A 280 -8.12 1.36 4.87
CA GLY A 280 -7.34 0.31 4.22
C GLY A 280 -5.94 0.78 3.80
N GLY A 281 -5.27 -0.05 2.99
CA GLY A 281 -3.89 0.18 2.55
C GLY A 281 -2.84 -0.63 3.30
N THR A 282 -1.62 -0.60 2.80
CA THR A 282 -0.44 -1.26 3.40
C THR A 282 0.63 -0.22 3.71
N PHE A 283 1.01 -0.11 4.98
CA PHE A 283 1.91 0.92 5.51
C PHE A 283 3.20 0.29 6.04
N ALA A 284 4.28 0.39 5.26
CA ALA A 284 5.60 -0.03 5.71
C ALA A 284 6.32 1.07 6.51
N GLY A 285 6.01 2.33 6.24
CA GLY A 285 6.48 3.50 6.99
C GLY A 285 5.61 3.83 8.21
N PRO A 286 6.03 4.78 9.06
CA PRO A 286 5.27 5.15 10.25
C PRO A 286 3.96 5.87 9.92
N VAL A 287 2.98 5.71 10.81
CA VAL A 287 1.66 6.35 10.71
C VAL A 287 1.34 7.10 12.01
N THR A 288 0.83 8.32 11.89
CA THR A 288 0.26 9.10 12.99
C THR A 288 -1.23 9.26 12.74
N ASN A 289 -2.06 8.86 13.71
CA ASN A 289 -3.51 9.02 13.68
C ASN A 289 -3.94 10.05 14.73
N GLY A 290 -4.46 11.18 14.28
CA GLY A 290 -4.81 12.33 15.12
C GLY A 290 -3.63 13.23 15.43
N ASP A 291 -3.87 14.20 16.31
CA ASP A 291 -2.92 15.21 16.76
C ASP A 291 -2.76 15.20 18.30
N PRO A 292 -1.58 15.56 18.83
CA PRO A 292 -1.41 15.81 20.26
C PRO A 292 -2.38 16.82 20.86
N ASP A 293 -2.86 17.79 20.09
CA ASP A 293 -3.90 18.74 20.51
C ASP A 293 -5.30 18.12 20.30
N PRO A 294 -6.05 17.85 21.38
CA PRO A 294 -7.35 17.19 21.28
C PRO A 294 -8.41 18.00 20.53
N ASP A 295 -8.23 19.32 20.39
CA ASP A 295 -9.16 20.15 19.62
C ASP A 295 -9.08 19.87 18.10
N TRP A 296 -8.05 19.13 17.68
CA TRP A 296 -7.72 18.82 16.28
C TRP A 296 -7.84 17.30 15.99
N ASN A 297 -8.51 16.57 16.88
CA ASN A 297 -8.77 15.14 16.74
C ASN A 297 -10.11 14.89 16.07
N ALA A 298 -10.05 14.48 14.80
CA ALA A 298 -11.17 13.95 14.04
C ALA A 298 -10.72 12.79 13.12
N ALA A 299 -9.70 12.04 13.55
CA ALA A 299 -9.04 11.02 12.76
C ALA A 299 -9.38 9.59 13.23
N ALA A 300 -9.50 8.67 12.28
CA ALA A 300 -9.85 7.29 12.60
C ALA A 300 -9.07 6.27 11.76
N ILE A 301 -8.50 5.28 12.42
CA ILE A 301 -8.07 4.02 11.79
C ILE A 301 -9.16 2.97 12.00
N THR A 302 -9.79 2.54 10.91
CA THR A 302 -10.82 1.49 10.89
C THR A 302 -10.34 0.21 10.21
N GLY A 303 -9.22 0.26 9.50
CA GLY A 303 -8.64 -0.88 8.79
C GLY A 303 -7.21 -0.62 8.28
N GLY A 304 -6.70 -1.53 7.46
CA GLY A 304 -5.34 -1.47 6.90
C GLY A 304 -4.34 -2.42 7.55
N THR A 305 -3.15 -2.52 6.94
CA THR A 305 -2.03 -3.33 7.43
C THR A 305 -0.83 -2.46 7.69
N PHE A 306 -0.34 -2.46 8.93
CA PHE A 306 0.72 -1.58 9.42
C PHE A 306 1.95 -2.40 9.81
N ALA A 307 2.97 -2.40 8.95
CA ALA A 307 4.29 -2.92 9.25
C ALA A 307 5.22 -1.85 9.85
N GLY A 308 4.94 -0.57 9.61
CA GLY A 308 5.58 0.54 10.32
C GLY A 308 4.97 0.80 11.70
N ALA A 309 5.64 1.64 12.50
CA ALA A 309 5.15 2.02 13.82
C ALA A 309 3.92 2.93 13.72
N VAL A 310 2.99 2.80 14.66
CA VAL A 310 1.77 3.63 14.70
C VAL A 310 1.73 4.44 15.99
N THR A 311 1.51 5.75 15.86
CA THR A 311 1.19 6.63 16.98
C THR A 311 -0.27 7.02 16.88
N ASN A 312 -1.02 6.79 17.95
CA ASN A 312 -2.44 7.08 18.00
C ASN A 312 -2.74 8.15 19.05
N TYR A 313 -3.37 9.23 18.62
CA TYR A 313 -3.94 10.29 19.45
C TYR A 313 -5.47 10.30 19.45
N ASP A 314 -6.09 9.56 18.52
CA ASP A 314 -7.55 9.52 18.35
C ASP A 314 -8.07 8.08 18.29
N ALA A 315 -8.91 7.70 17.31
CA ALA A 315 -9.61 6.42 17.31
C ALA A 315 -8.92 5.33 16.47
N ILE A 316 -8.67 4.16 17.07
CA ILE A 316 -8.40 2.89 16.37
C ILE A 316 -9.57 1.92 16.61
N GLY A 317 -10.35 1.67 15.57
CA GLY A 317 -11.42 0.66 15.55
C GLY A 317 -11.03 -0.65 14.85
N GLY A 318 -9.93 -0.69 14.10
CA GLY A 318 -9.53 -1.87 13.33
C GLY A 318 -8.13 -1.80 12.74
N GLY A 319 -7.80 -2.79 11.90
CA GLY A 319 -6.49 -2.93 11.25
C GLY A 319 -5.60 -4.01 11.86
N THR A 320 -4.48 -4.29 11.19
CA THR A 320 -3.46 -5.26 11.62
C THR A 320 -2.12 -4.57 11.82
N PHE A 321 -1.56 -4.64 13.03
CA PHE A 321 -0.38 -3.90 13.44
C PHE A 321 0.76 -4.85 13.78
N SER A 322 1.77 -4.93 12.91
CA SER A 322 2.91 -5.84 13.06
C SER A 322 4.08 -5.23 13.83
N SER A 323 4.10 -3.90 13.98
CA SER A 323 5.12 -3.16 14.71
C SER A 323 4.55 -2.49 15.95
N ILE A 324 5.35 -1.64 16.58
CA ILE A 324 5.01 -0.94 17.83
C ILE A 324 3.82 -0.02 17.60
N VAL A 325 2.85 -0.08 18.52
CA VAL A 325 1.75 0.89 18.61
C VAL A 325 1.86 1.68 19.91
N SER A 326 1.85 3.00 19.78
CA SER A 326 1.80 3.93 20.92
C SER A 326 0.44 4.60 20.97
N ASN A 327 -0.45 4.11 21.84
CA ASN A 327 -1.69 4.80 22.16
C ASN A 327 -1.42 5.91 23.17
N LYS A 328 -1.54 7.17 22.74
CA LYS A 328 -1.22 8.36 23.52
C LYS A 328 -2.42 8.80 24.35
N GLU A 329 -2.22 9.84 25.15
CA GLU A 329 -3.33 10.53 25.84
C GLU A 329 -4.33 11.05 24.79
N GLY A 330 -5.63 10.94 25.07
CA GLY A 330 -6.71 11.20 24.10
C GLY A 330 -7.05 10.01 23.20
N GLY A 331 -6.09 9.11 22.95
CA GLY A 331 -6.28 7.98 22.03
C GLY A 331 -7.18 6.85 22.60
N THR A 332 -8.05 6.33 21.73
CA THR A 332 -8.97 5.21 22.03
C THR A 332 -8.71 4.03 21.10
N VAL A 333 -8.62 2.83 21.65
CA VAL A 333 -8.53 1.57 20.89
C VAL A 333 -9.73 0.68 21.23
N SER A 334 -10.61 0.49 20.26
CA SER A 334 -11.81 -0.36 20.38
C SER A 334 -11.72 -1.65 19.57
N GLY A 335 -10.72 -1.77 18.68
CA GLY A 335 -10.51 -2.97 17.87
C GLY A 335 -9.12 -3.05 17.23
N GLY A 336 -8.92 -4.07 16.40
CA GLY A 336 -7.67 -4.33 15.69
C GLY A 336 -6.89 -5.56 16.18
N MET A 337 -5.91 -5.97 15.38
CA MET A 337 -5.02 -7.10 15.63
C MET A 337 -3.59 -6.59 15.85
N PHE A 338 -3.13 -6.60 17.10
CA PHE A 338 -1.82 -6.08 17.51
C PHE A 338 -0.83 -7.21 17.74
N LEU A 339 0.13 -7.35 16.82
CA LEU A 339 1.18 -8.37 16.87
C LEU A 339 2.48 -7.84 17.49
N GLY A 340 2.72 -6.53 17.36
CA GLY A 340 3.83 -5.83 18.00
C GLY A 340 3.57 -5.42 19.45
N ASP A 341 4.54 -4.74 20.07
CA ASP A 341 4.38 -4.19 21.41
C ASP A 341 3.40 -3.01 21.40
N VAL A 342 2.55 -2.92 22.42
CA VAL A 342 1.61 -1.81 22.60
C VAL A 342 1.90 -1.08 23.89
N THR A 343 2.13 0.23 23.80
CA THR A 343 2.19 1.13 24.96
C THR A 343 0.91 1.95 25.01
N ASN A 344 0.24 1.97 26.16
CA ASN A 344 -1.03 2.64 26.35
C ASN A 344 -0.95 3.75 27.40
N ARG A 345 -1.27 4.98 27.01
CA ARG A 345 -1.55 6.13 27.90
C ARG A 345 -2.98 6.66 27.73
N GLY A 346 -3.76 6.10 26.81
CA GLY A 346 -5.16 6.42 26.57
C GLY A 346 -6.09 5.32 27.06
N VAL A 347 -7.16 5.08 26.30
CA VAL A 347 -8.20 4.08 26.61
C VAL A 347 -8.09 2.89 25.66
N ILE A 348 -8.12 1.68 26.20
CA ILE A 348 -8.31 0.45 25.44
C ILE A 348 -9.59 -0.21 25.92
N GLU A 349 -10.53 -0.39 25.01
CA GLU A 349 -11.83 -1.02 25.25
C GLU A 349 -12.09 -2.23 24.35
N GLY A 350 -11.15 -2.59 23.48
CA GLY A 350 -11.20 -3.81 22.68
C GLY A 350 -9.89 -4.10 21.93
N GLY A 351 -9.96 -5.07 21.03
CA GLY A 351 -8.82 -5.51 20.20
C GLY A 351 -8.16 -6.81 20.67
N PHE A 352 -7.39 -7.42 19.77
CA PHE A 352 -6.59 -8.62 20.01
C PHE A 352 -5.12 -8.24 20.17
N PHE A 353 -4.48 -8.67 21.26
CA PHE A 353 -3.08 -8.36 21.55
C PHE A 353 -2.27 -9.65 21.68
N ALA A 354 -1.29 -9.85 20.79
CA ALA A 354 -0.41 -11.02 20.83
C ALA A 354 0.60 -10.96 21.99
N ARG A 355 0.76 -9.79 22.62
CA ARG A 355 1.74 -9.48 23.65
C ARG A 355 1.09 -8.71 24.79
N PRO A 356 1.63 -8.76 26.02
CA PRO A 356 1.12 -7.94 27.12
C PRO A 356 1.12 -6.45 26.78
N ILE A 357 0.12 -5.73 27.26
CA ILE A 357 0.00 -4.28 27.06
C ILE A 357 0.85 -3.56 28.12
N ILE A 358 1.67 -2.60 27.69
CA ILE A 358 2.47 -1.76 28.59
C ILE A 358 1.63 -0.54 28.99
N ILE A 359 1.14 -0.52 30.23
CA ILE A 359 0.35 0.60 30.74
C ILE A 359 1.27 1.72 31.21
N GLY A 360 1.24 2.84 30.48
CA GLY A 360 1.85 4.09 30.88
C GLY A 360 0.94 4.90 31.80
N GLU A 361 1.45 6.04 32.26
CA GLU A 361 0.69 6.98 33.09
C GLU A 361 -0.61 7.40 32.40
N GLY A 362 -1.72 7.38 33.14
CA GLY A 362 -3.07 7.70 32.65
C GLY A 362 -3.77 6.58 31.86
N GLY A 363 -3.04 5.55 31.43
CA GLY A 363 -3.58 4.49 30.59
C GLY A 363 -4.61 3.59 31.30
N THR A 364 -5.68 3.24 30.60
CA THR A 364 -6.71 2.31 31.09
C THR A 364 -7.01 1.21 30.08
N VAL A 365 -7.36 0.02 30.58
CA VAL A 365 -7.88 -1.11 29.78
C VAL A 365 -9.15 -1.59 30.45
N SER A 366 -10.27 -1.59 29.71
CA SER A 366 -11.56 -2.10 30.20
C SER A 366 -11.86 -3.48 29.62
N SER A 367 -11.51 -3.72 28.36
CA SER A 367 -11.69 -5.02 27.71
C SER A 367 -10.67 -5.24 26.60
N CYS A 368 -10.26 -6.49 26.38
CA CYS A 368 -9.45 -6.89 25.23
C CYS A 368 -9.38 -8.43 25.11
N THR A 369 -8.70 -8.93 24.08
CA THR A 369 -8.50 -10.37 23.85
C THR A 369 -7.01 -10.70 23.75
N PHE A 370 -6.60 -11.83 24.34
CA PHE A 370 -5.25 -12.36 24.29
C PHE A 370 -5.23 -13.81 23.77
N PRO A 371 -4.14 -14.27 23.13
CA PRO A 371 -4.00 -15.66 22.74
C PRO A 371 -3.80 -16.57 23.96
N VAL A 372 -4.30 -17.79 23.83
CA VAL A 372 -4.02 -18.91 24.74
C VAL A 372 -3.08 -19.87 24.03
N ASN A 373 -1.89 -20.04 24.59
CA ASN A 373 -0.92 -21.05 24.18
C ASN A 373 -1.09 -22.26 25.08
N ALA A 374 -0.97 -23.47 24.53
CA ALA A 374 -1.12 -24.69 25.31
C ALA A 374 0.02 -25.67 25.06
N SER A 375 0.54 -26.26 26.13
CA SER A 375 1.48 -27.39 26.11
C SER A 375 0.79 -28.58 26.76
N LEU A 376 0.23 -29.44 25.91
CA LEU A 376 -0.62 -30.55 26.32
C LEU A 376 0.01 -31.87 25.90
N ALA A 377 0.09 -32.83 26.83
CA ALA A 377 0.58 -34.17 26.56
C ALA A 377 -0.55 -35.19 26.83
N GLY A 378 -0.96 -35.94 25.80
CA GLY A 378 -2.09 -36.88 25.91
C GLY A 378 -3.44 -36.20 26.18
N LEU A 379 -3.56 -34.91 25.84
CA LEU A 379 -4.75 -34.09 26.00
C LEU A 379 -4.89 -33.16 24.79
N SER A 380 -6.12 -32.75 24.50
CA SER A 380 -6.47 -31.76 23.48
C SER A 380 -7.49 -30.75 24.03
N LEU A 381 -7.62 -29.57 23.39
CA LEU A 381 -8.67 -28.60 23.71
C LEU A 381 -9.93 -28.89 22.90
N ALA A 382 -11.06 -29.00 23.58
CA ALA A 382 -12.34 -29.26 22.94
C ALA A 382 -12.84 -28.04 22.15
N GLY A 383 -13.39 -28.28 20.97
CA GLY A 383 -14.10 -27.26 20.20
C GLY A 383 -13.22 -26.19 19.53
N THR A 384 -11.89 -26.28 19.64
CA THR A 384 -10.98 -25.25 19.10
C THR A 384 -10.62 -25.42 17.62
N GLY A 385 -11.05 -26.49 16.94
CA GLY A 385 -10.72 -26.72 15.53
C GLY A 385 -9.22 -26.55 15.24
N ALA A 386 -8.88 -25.88 14.13
CA ALA A 386 -7.51 -25.45 13.80
C ALA A 386 -7.21 -24.00 14.25
N GLU A 387 -8.15 -23.33 14.92
CA GLU A 387 -7.99 -21.94 15.34
C GLU A 387 -7.27 -21.86 16.69
N GLN A 388 -6.43 -20.85 16.87
CA GLN A 388 -5.75 -20.61 18.13
C GLN A 388 -6.79 -20.20 19.19
N PRO A 389 -6.83 -20.85 20.36
CA PRO A 389 -7.74 -20.46 21.43
C PRO A 389 -7.38 -19.07 21.95
N VAL A 390 -8.39 -18.34 22.42
CA VAL A 390 -8.25 -16.98 22.95
C VAL A 390 -8.92 -16.84 24.30
N ALA A 391 -8.49 -15.85 25.08
CA ALA A 391 -9.09 -15.47 26.34
C ALA A 391 -9.38 -13.97 26.34
N THR A 392 -10.56 -13.62 26.82
CA THR A 392 -11.01 -12.24 26.99
C THR A 392 -10.63 -11.71 28.36
N TYR A 393 -10.14 -10.48 28.36
CA TYR A 393 -10.02 -9.65 29.54
C TYR A 393 -11.23 -8.73 29.62
N GLU A 394 -11.76 -8.58 30.83
CA GLU A 394 -12.81 -7.62 31.16
C GLU A 394 -12.54 -7.15 32.59
N LYS A 395 -12.37 -5.84 32.75
CA LYS A 395 -12.13 -5.22 34.04
C LYS A 395 -13.35 -5.41 34.93
N ASP A 396 -13.13 -5.92 36.14
CA ASP A 396 -14.19 -6.22 37.11
C ASP A 396 -15.25 -7.23 36.59
N GLY A 397 -14.90 -8.04 35.58
CA GLY A 397 -15.78 -9.07 35.04
C GLY A 397 -15.94 -10.26 35.99
N GLU A 398 -17.18 -10.60 36.31
CA GLU A 398 -17.55 -11.75 37.15
C GLU A 398 -17.47 -13.09 36.38
N GLU A 399 -17.48 -13.02 35.05
CA GLU A 399 -17.40 -14.19 34.17
C GLU A 399 -15.97 -14.74 34.04
N SER A 400 -15.87 -16.00 33.60
CA SER A 400 -14.61 -16.68 33.35
C SER A 400 -14.52 -17.17 31.91
N ASN A 401 -13.31 -17.15 31.37
CA ASN A 401 -12.96 -17.86 30.14
C ASN A 401 -12.92 -19.35 30.43
N CYS A 402 -13.72 -20.14 29.71
CA CYS A 402 -13.81 -21.58 29.91
C CYS A 402 -13.07 -22.31 28.78
N LEU A 403 -11.97 -22.98 29.13
CA LEU A 403 -11.22 -23.87 28.24
C LEU A 403 -11.50 -25.31 28.67
N THR A 404 -11.85 -26.20 27.76
CA THR A 404 -12.19 -27.60 28.11
C THR A 404 -11.13 -28.55 27.58
N LEU A 405 -10.43 -29.22 28.50
CA LEU A 405 -9.48 -30.28 28.16
C LEU A 405 -10.21 -31.60 27.89
N THR A 406 -9.82 -32.29 26.84
CA THR A 406 -10.27 -33.65 26.51
C THR A 406 -9.08 -34.58 26.58
N ALA A 407 -9.26 -35.74 27.22
CA ALA A 407 -8.22 -36.76 27.24
C ALA A 407 -8.13 -37.48 25.90
N ASP A 408 -6.91 -37.61 25.39
CA ASP A 408 -6.66 -38.38 24.17
C ASP A 408 -6.85 -39.88 24.45
N THR A 409 -6.94 -40.68 23.38
CA THR A 409 -7.10 -42.13 23.53
C THR A 409 -5.95 -42.73 24.34
N GLY A 410 -6.28 -43.46 25.41
CA GLY A 410 -5.30 -44.07 26.32
C GLY A 410 -4.84 -43.18 27.47
N TYR A 411 -5.44 -42.00 27.64
CA TYR A 411 -5.18 -41.09 28.77
C TYR A 411 -6.47 -40.78 29.55
N THR A 412 -6.30 -40.31 30.78
CA THR A 412 -7.34 -39.72 31.62
C THR A 412 -6.95 -38.28 32.00
N LEU A 413 -7.95 -37.47 32.37
CA LEU A 413 -7.73 -36.09 32.81
C LEU A 413 -6.80 -36.05 34.05
N PRO A 414 -5.89 -35.07 34.14
CA PRO A 414 -5.03 -34.91 35.31
C PRO A 414 -5.80 -34.37 36.52
N GLY A 415 -5.23 -34.53 37.71
CA GLY A 415 -5.77 -33.93 38.94
C GLY A 415 -5.43 -32.45 39.13
N SER A 416 -4.52 -31.89 38.31
CA SER A 416 -4.19 -30.47 38.32
C SER A 416 -3.67 -30.00 36.96
N VAL A 417 -3.75 -28.69 36.74
CA VAL A 417 -3.24 -27.99 35.55
C VAL A 417 -2.43 -26.77 36.00
N SER A 418 -1.59 -26.23 35.13
CA SER A 418 -0.88 -24.96 35.37
C SER A 418 -1.35 -23.92 34.35
N VAL A 419 -1.76 -22.75 34.84
CA VAL A 419 -2.14 -21.59 34.01
C VAL A 419 -1.20 -20.44 34.34
N ARG A 420 -0.51 -19.93 33.32
CA ARG A 420 0.55 -18.92 33.46
C ARG A 420 0.33 -17.74 32.51
N LEU A 421 0.86 -16.58 32.85
CA LEU A 421 0.87 -15.40 31.98
C LEU A 421 2.09 -15.41 31.05
N GLY A 422 1.85 -15.26 29.74
CA GLY A 422 2.85 -15.14 28.70
C GLY A 422 3.34 -16.48 28.17
N SER A 423 4.23 -17.13 28.93
CA SER A 423 4.97 -18.31 28.49
C SER A 423 5.03 -19.39 29.58
N ALA A 424 5.71 -20.51 29.28
CA ALA A 424 5.98 -21.59 30.22
C ALA A 424 6.70 -21.12 31.49
N ASP A 425 7.57 -20.12 31.39
CA ASP A 425 8.32 -19.54 32.51
C ASP A 425 7.61 -18.32 33.13
N GLY A 426 6.40 -18.03 32.65
CA GLY A 426 5.59 -16.91 33.10
C GLY A 426 5.10 -17.03 34.54
N ARG A 427 4.57 -15.92 35.08
CA ARG A 427 3.93 -15.91 36.39
C ARG A 427 2.73 -16.86 36.38
N GLU A 428 2.73 -17.81 37.31
CA GLU A 428 1.61 -18.70 37.54
C GLU A 428 0.45 -17.96 38.21
N LEU A 429 -0.75 -18.17 37.68
CA LEU A 429 -1.99 -17.69 38.27
C LEU A 429 -2.32 -18.50 39.53
N VAL A 430 -3.09 -17.92 40.44
CA VAL A 430 -3.44 -18.56 41.71
C VAL A 430 -4.70 -19.43 41.54
N ASN A 431 -4.56 -20.75 41.70
CA ASN A 431 -5.71 -21.66 41.68
C ASN A 431 -6.68 -21.34 42.84
N GLY A 432 -7.99 -21.34 42.56
CA GLY A 432 -9.06 -20.95 43.46
C GLY A 432 -9.35 -19.44 43.48
N THR A 433 -8.37 -18.61 43.13
CA THR A 433 -8.52 -17.15 43.10
C THR A 433 -8.65 -16.63 41.67
N ASP A 434 -7.67 -16.93 40.81
CA ASP A 434 -7.55 -16.41 39.45
C ASP A 434 -8.13 -17.39 38.43
N TYR A 435 -8.02 -18.70 38.70
CA TYR A 435 -8.62 -19.75 37.88
C TYR A 435 -9.05 -20.95 38.74
N THR A 436 -9.91 -21.80 38.18
CA THR A 436 -10.29 -23.09 38.75
C THR A 436 -10.19 -24.18 37.69
N TYR A 437 -10.01 -25.43 38.12
CA TYR A 437 -9.98 -26.60 37.25
C TYR A 437 -10.84 -27.72 37.85
N ASN A 438 -11.69 -28.31 37.00
CA ASN A 438 -12.51 -29.46 37.34
C ASN A 438 -11.97 -30.71 36.62
N ASP A 439 -11.42 -31.65 37.40
CA ASP A 439 -10.80 -32.88 36.91
C ASP A 439 -11.79 -33.91 36.35
N ALA A 440 -13.07 -33.81 36.73
CA ALA A 440 -14.13 -34.67 36.20
C ALA A 440 -14.62 -34.21 34.81
N THR A 441 -14.62 -32.91 34.55
CA THR A 441 -15.12 -32.33 33.29
C THR A 441 -14.03 -31.80 32.36
N GLY A 442 -12.80 -31.63 32.85
CA GLY A 442 -11.69 -31.05 32.11
C GLY A 442 -11.76 -29.53 31.96
N VAL A 443 -12.75 -28.86 32.57
CA VAL A 443 -12.95 -27.41 32.42
C VAL A 443 -11.95 -26.63 33.26
N VAL A 444 -11.18 -25.78 32.60
CA VAL A 444 -10.33 -24.74 33.18
C VAL A 444 -11.06 -23.40 33.03
N ALA A 445 -11.51 -22.83 34.14
CA ALA A 445 -12.21 -21.54 34.16
C ALA A 445 -11.27 -20.46 34.70
N VAL A 446 -10.86 -19.51 33.85
CA VAL A 446 -9.95 -18.40 34.20
C VAL A 446 -10.75 -17.11 34.28
N LYS A 447 -10.72 -16.42 35.42
CA LYS A 447 -11.46 -15.15 35.60
C LYS A 447 -11.01 -14.12 34.57
N LYS A 448 -11.95 -13.43 33.94
CA LYS A 448 -11.63 -12.40 32.93
C LYS A 448 -10.69 -11.32 33.47
N GLY A 449 -10.92 -10.85 34.69
CA GLY A 449 -10.05 -9.85 35.34
C GLY A 449 -8.61 -10.31 35.64
N ALA A 450 -8.34 -11.62 35.59
CA ALA A 450 -6.99 -12.18 35.80
C ALA A 450 -6.17 -12.29 34.49
N VAL A 451 -6.80 -12.10 33.32
CA VAL A 451 -6.15 -12.22 32.00
C VAL A 451 -5.42 -10.93 31.65
N ALA A 452 -4.31 -10.66 32.34
CA ALA A 452 -3.50 -9.46 32.12
C ALA A 452 -2.48 -9.59 30.96
N GLY A 453 -2.68 -10.56 30.06
CA GLY A 453 -1.77 -10.86 28.95
C GLY A 453 -2.09 -12.21 28.30
N PRO A 454 -1.28 -12.63 27.30
CA PRO A 454 -1.33 -13.99 26.74
C PRO A 454 -1.35 -15.05 27.84
N LEU A 455 -2.09 -16.14 27.64
CA LEU A 455 -2.12 -17.25 28.59
C LEU A 455 -1.26 -18.41 28.09
N PHE A 456 -0.70 -19.15 29.03
CA PHE A 456 -0.02 -20.41 28.79
C PHE A 456 -0.63 -21.50 29.68
N LEU A 457 -1.27 -22.49 29.06
CA LEU A 457 -1.89 -23.63 29.72
C LEU A 457 -1.00 -24.86 29.57
N ALA A 458 -0.56 -25.44 30.68
CA ALA A 458 0.19 -26.69 30.69
C ALA A 458 -0.53 -27.77 31.47
N ALA A 459 -0.67 -28.94 30.85
CA ALA A 459 -1.28 -30.11 31.46
C ALA A 459 -0.78 -31.40 30.81
N SER A 460 -0.66 -32.47 31.58
CA SER A 460 -0.30 -33.79 31.07
C SER A 460 -1.35 -34.80 31.51
N GLY A 461 -1.97 -35.47 30.55
CA GLY A 461 -2.88 -36.58 30.80
C GLY A 461 -2.16 -37.70 31.55
N VAL A 462 -2.91 -38.41 32.38
CA VAL A 462 -2.41 -39.59 33.09
C VAL A 462 -2.67 -40.81 32.21
N PRO A 463 -1.67 -41.63 31.85
CA PRO A 463 -1.90 -42.84 31.07
C PRO A 463 -2.94 -43.74 31.76
N ALA A 464 -3.97 -44.13 31.02
CA ALA A 464 -4.99 -45.03 31.52
C ALA A 464 -4.33 -46.38 31.83
N ILE A 465 -4.29 -46.76 33.12
CA ILE A 465 -3.78 -48.08 33.52
C ILE A 465 -4.67 -49.12 32.84
N ALA A 466 -4.06 -49.93 31.97
CA ALA A 466 -4.76 -51.08 31.38
C ALA A 466 -5.32 -51.93 32.52
N PRO A 467 -6.62 -52.30 32.50
CA PRO A 467 -7.17 -53.18 33.52
C PRO A 467 -6.28 -54.42 33.63
N ALA A 468 -5.88 -54.75 34.86
CA ALA A 468 -5.05 -55.92 35.12
C ALA A 468 -5.68 -57.14 34.40
N PRO A 469 -4.90 -57.96 33.69
CA PRO A 469 -5.46 -59.12 33.01
C PRO A 469 -6.21 -59.96 34.05
N GLU A 470 -7.48 -60.23 33.73
CA GLU A 470 -8.40 -60.98 34.57
C GLU A 470 -7.74 -62.32 34.95
N PRO A 471 -7.73 -62.72 36.24
CA PRO A 471 -7.10 -63.97 36.64
C PRO A 471 -7.78 -65.12 35.91
N THR A 472 -7.00 -65.87 35.15
CA THR A 472 -7.47 -67.01 34.37
C THR A 472 -8.21 -68.00 35.29
N PRO A 473 -9.44 -68.45 34.96
CA PRO A 473 -10.15 -69.44 35.76
C PRO A 473 -9.33 -70.74 35.88
N PRO A 474 -9.38 -71.46 37.02
CA PRO A 474 -8.61 -72.67 37.20
C PRO A 474 -9.12 -73.77 36.26
N THR A 475 -8.23 -74.30 35.42
CA THR A 475 -8.49 -75.49 34.61
C THR A 475 -8.58 -76.72 35.51
N PRO A 476 -9.69 -77.50 35.50
CA PRO A 476 -9.77 -78.78 36.19
C PRO A 476 -8.82 -79.80 35.57
N GLY A 477 -8.09 -80.51 36.43
CA GLY A 477 -6.95 -81.33 36.03
C GLY A 477 -7.26 -82.70 35.42
N SER A 478 -6.23 -83.25 34.76
CA SER A 478 -5.94 -84.68 34.75
C SER A 478 -4.48 -84.93 34.32
N GLN A 479 -3.72 -85.37 35.33
CA GLN A 479 -2.48 -86.15 35.45
C GLN A 479 -2.05 -87.10 34.28
N PRO A 480 -0.85 -87.75 34.34
CA PRO A 480 0.45 -87.28 33.86
C PRO A 480 1.13 -88.24 32.83
N SER A 481 2.22 -87.83 32.18
CA SER A 481 3.15 -88.78 31.54
C SER A 481 4.62 -88.28 31.55
N SER A 482 5.38 -88.88 32.46
CA SER A 482 6.74 -89.44 32.34
C SER A 482 7.85 -88.75 31.52
N SER A 483 8.98 -88.51 32.21
CA SER A 483 10.37 -88.92 31.85
C SER A 483 10.97 -88.33 30.56
N SER A 484 12.18 -87.75 30.50
CA SER A 484 13.46 -88.11 31.11
C SER A 484 14.47 -86.95 30.97
N ALA A 485 15.50 -86.99 31.82
CA ALA A 485 16.64 -86.08 31.91
C ALA A 485 17.61 -86.08 30.71
N LYS A 486 18.27 -84.93 30.49
CA LYS A 486 19.70 -84.74 30.09
C LYS A 486 19.96 -83.22 30.08
N LEU A 487 20.61 -82.61 31.08
CA LEU A 487 22.04 -82.56 31.42
C LEU A 487 22.97 -82.10 30.28
N LEU A 488 23.37 -80.80 30.32
CA LEU A 488 24.72 -80.19 30.14
C LEU A 488 24.52 -78.70 29.79
N ALA A 489 24.70 -77.75 30.71
CA ALA A 489 25.94 -77.18 31.24
C ALA A 489 26.65 -76.17 30.30
N ALA A 490 26.86 -74.98 30.87
CA ALA A 490 27.91 -73.97 30.59
C ALA A 490 27.77 -73.23 29.25
N THR A 491 27.92 -71.91 29.11
CA THR A 491 28.63 -70.82 29.82
C THR A 491 27.91 -69.52 29.43
N GLY A 492 27.66 -68.53 30.28
CA GLY A 492 28.65 -67.60 30.80
C GLY A 492 28.14 -66.16 30.62
N ASP A 493 27.94 -65.49 31.75
CA ASP A 493 28.08 -64.06 32.07
C ASP A 493 27.56 -62.95 31.12
N SER A 494 26.44 -62.35 31.57
CA SER A 494 26.23 -60.93 31.89
C SER A 494 27.17 -59.86 31.33
N VAL A 495 26.59 -58.82 30.68
CA VAL A 495 26.77 -57.37 30.99
C VAL A 495 25.56 -56.58 30.46
N GLN A 496 24.92 -55.77 31.32
CA GLN A 496 24.03 -54.61 31.01
C GLN A 496 24.89 -53.31 31.04
N PRO A 497 24.38 -52.08 30.81
CA PRO A 497 23.39 -51.54 29.84
C PRO A 497 23.90 -50.21 29.19
N THR A 498 23.30 -49.70 28.10
CA THR A 498 23.41 -48.25 27.80
C THR A 498 22.20 -47.67 27.06
N VAL A 499 21.73 -46.55 27.61
CA VAL A 499 20.73 -45.57 27.15
C VAL A 499 21.19 -44.85 25.87
N VAL A 500 20.29 -44.63 24.91
CA VAL A 500 20.39 -43.51 23.95
C VAL A 500 19.00 -42.92 23.71
N ALA A 501 18.86 -41.65 24.09
CA ALA A 501 17.74 -40.78 23.75
C ALA A 501 17.95 -40.16 22.36
N GLY A 502 16.92 -40.14 21.52
CA GLY A 502 16.90 -39.45 20.23
C GLY A 502 15.91 -38.28 20.28
N ILE A 503 16.43 -37.05 20.30
CA ILE A 503 15.70 -35.80 20.09
C ILE A 503 15.88 -35.42 18.62
N VAL A 504 14.78 -35.14 17.91
CA VAL A 504 14.79 -34.57 16.56
C VAL A 504 14.50 -33.08 16.66
N LEU A 505 15.46 -32.26 16.22
CA LEU A 505 15.34 -30.82 16.05
C LEU A 505 15.46 -30.54 14.54
N LEU A 506 14.41 -29.97 13.92
CA LEU A 506 14.45 -29.48 12.54
C LEU A 506 14.82 -27.99 12.57
N ALA A 507 16.03 -27.68 12.11
CA ALA A 507 16.52 -26.32 11.91
C ALA A 507 16.44 -25.91 10.44
N ALA A 508 16.09 -24.65 10.24
CA ALA A 508 16.10 -23.94 8.97
C ALA A 508 17.53 -23.65 8.47
N GLY A 509 17.69 -23.61 7.15
CA GLY A 509 18.79 -23.00 6.39
C GLY A 509 18.22 -22.65 5.00
N THR A 510 18.59 -21.56 4.34
CA THR A 510 19.95 -21.03 4.15
C THR A 510 19.97 -19.56 3.70
N LEU A 511 20.98 -18.85 4.19
CA LEU A 511 21.52 -17.56 3.72
C LEU A 511 22.33 -17.71 2.42
N ALA A 512 22.42 -16.63 1.63
CA ALA A 512 23.62 -16.33 0.84
C ALA A 512 23.89 -14.82 0.87
N ALA A 513 25.01 -14.46 1.51
CA ALA A 513 25.57 -13.12 1.56
C ALA A 513 26.65 -12.95 0.47
N SER A 514 26.89 -11.71 0.04
CA SER A 514 28.16 -11.31 -0.56
C SER A 514 28.49 -9.88 -0.12
N ALA A 515 29.46 -9.79 0.80
CA ALA A 515 30.08 -8.54 1.21
C ALA A 515 31.46 -8.42 0.55
N ILE A 516 31.74 -7.28 -0.07
CA ILE A 516 33.10 -6.83 -0.39
C ILE A 516 33.30 -5.49 0.32
N ALA A 517 34.21 -5.48 1.29
CA ALA A 517 34.66 -4.30 1.98
C ALA A 517 35.75 -3.59 1.18
N CYS A 518 35.70 -2.26 1.09
CA CYS A 518 36.92 -1.46 0.91
C CYS A 518 36.80 -0.16 1.71
N ARG A 519 37.71 -0.02 2.68
CA ARG A 519 37.79 1.03 3.70
C ARG A 519 38.87 2.04 3.30
N LYS A 520 38.55 3.35 3.30
CA LYS A 520 39.38 4.58 3.53
C LYS A 520 38.75 5.73 2.69
N ARG A 521 38.42 6.93 3.20
CA ARG A 521 39.21 7.87 4.02
C ARG A 521 38.31 9.02 4.53
N ARG A 522 38.55 9.50 5.76
CA ARG A 522 38.13 10.85 6.25
C ARG A 522 38.74 11.96 5.39
N ALA A 523 38.00 13.05 5.14
CA ALA A 523 38.33 14.42 5.58
C ALA A 523 37.44 15.49 4.91
N SER A 524 36.77 16.31 5.74
CA SER A 524 36.53 17.76 5.64
C SER A 524 36.16 18.42 4.29
N ARG A 525 35.04 19.17 4.26
CA ARG A 525 35.02 20.67 4.29
C ARG A 525 33.63 21.22 3.93
N ARG A 526 33.22 22.21 4.73
CA ARG A 526 32.24 23.30 4.53
C ARG A 526 30.80 22.93 4.25
#